data_AF-A0A1L8E622-F1
#
_entry.id   AF-A0A1L8E622-F1
#
_cell.length_a   1.000
_cell.length_b   1.000
_cell.length_c   1.000
_cell.angle_alpha   90.00
_cell.angle_beta   90.00
_cell.angle_gamma   90.00
#
_symmetry.space_group_name_H-M   'P 1'
#
loop_
_entity.id
_entity.type
_entity.pdbx_description
1 polymer ?
#
loop_
_entity_poly.entity_id
_entity_poly.type
_entity_poly.pdbx_seq_one_letter_code
_entity_poly.pdbx_strand_id
1 'polypeptide(L)'
;ALVAGIDRYPRKVTKSMGKTKLKKKSKIKPFLKVLNYNHLMPTRYTPSEITFEKLSPKDLKDPTKRKTHRFQTRVKFESSYKEGKNKWFFQKLRF
;
A
#
# COMPACT_ATOMS: atom_id res chain seq x y z
N ALA A 1 1.97 9.99 -13.67
CA ALA A 1 1.04 8.98 -13.12
C ALA A 1 0.68 9.28 -11.67
N LEU A 2 -0.54 8.94 -11.25
CA LEU A 2 -0.90 8.88 -9.83
C LEU A 2 -0.51 7.51 -9.27
N VAL A 3 0.22 7.49 -8.16
CA VAL A 3 0.77 6.26 -7.56
C VAL A 3 0.32 6.13 -6.11
N ALA A 4 -0.25 4.96 -5.80
CA ALA A 4 -0.46 4.48 -4.45
C ALA A 4 0.59 3.41 -4.14
N GLY A 5 1.43 3.65 -3.13
CA GLY A 5 2.51 2.76 -2.77
C GLY A 5 2.58 2.50 -1.26
N ILE A 6 3.52 1.64 -0.86
CA ILE A 6 3.75 1.27 0.53
C ILE A 6 5.03 1.96 1.03
N ASP A 7 4.88 2.84 2.04
CA ASP A 7 6.01 3.48 2.73
C ASP A 7 6.58 2.55 3.82
N ARG A 8 5.69 1.90 4.57
CA ARG A 8 6.04 0.88 5.56
C ARG A 8 5.40 -0.45 5.21
N TYR A 9 6.24 -1.39 4.78
CA TYR A 9 5.89 -2.77 4.49
C TYR A 9 5.51 -3.55 5.76
N PRO A 10 4.59 -4.53 5.66
CA PRO A 10 4.31 -5.44 6.75
C PRO A 10 5.57 -6.28 7.06
N ARG A 11 5.79 -6.57 8.35
CA ARG A 11 6.94 -7.35 8.80
C ARG A 11 6.58 -8.83 8.84
N LYS A 12 7.59 -9.71 8.68
CA LYS A 12 7.42 -11.16 8.82
C LYS A 12 6.71 -11.53 10.12
N VAL A 13 5.65 -12.34 9.97
CA VAL A 13 4.85 -12.92 11.05
C VAL A 13 5.18 -14.41 11.18
N THR A 14 5.13 -14.94 12.40
CA THR A 14 5.36 -16.37 12.70
C THR A 14 4.24 -16.88 13.62
N LYS A 15 3.99 -18.19 13.62
CA LYS A 15 2.92 -18.83 14.40
C LYS A 15 3.06 -18.59 15.92
N SER A 16 4.27 -18.45 16.42
CA SER A 16 4.57 -18.18 17.83
C SER A 16 4.18 -16.77 18.31
N MET A 17 3.85 -15.85 17.40
CA MET A 17 3.50 -14.48 17.79
C MET A 17 2.08 -14.40 18.34
N GLY A 18 1.92 -13.75 19.50
CA GLY A 18 0.60 -13.41 20.03
C GLY A 18 -0.19 -12.45 19.11
N LYS A 19 -1.51 -12.45 19.25
CA LYS A 19 -2.47 -11.69 18.42
C LYS A 19 -2.13 -10.19 18.34
N THR A 20 -1.69 -9.60 19.45
CA THR A 20 -1.30 -8.17 19.52
C THR A 20 -0.06 -7.86 18.69
N LYS A 21 0.97 -8.72 18.74
CA LYS A 21 2.21 -8.58 17.96
C LYS A 21 1.97 -8.81 16.47
N LEU A 22 1.10 -9.77 16.14
CA LEU A 22 0.66 -10.04 14.77
C LEU A 22 -0.02 -8.79 14.18
N LYS A 23 -1.02 -8.22 14.88
CA LYS A 23 -1.71 -6.98 14.45
C LYS A 23 -0.75 -5.81 14.24
N LYS A 24 0.24 -5.64 15.14
CA LYS A 24 1.26 -4.58 15.01
C LYS A 24 2.17 -4.77 13.79
N LYS A 25 2.54 -6.01 13.44
CA LYS A 25 3.44 -6.31 12.32
C LYS A 25 2.76 -6.29 10.95
N SER A 26 1.46 -6.59 10.89
CA SER A 26 0.65 -6.54 9.67
C SER A 26 0.19 -5.13 9.29
N LYS A 27 0.51 -4.11 10.09
CA LYS A 27 0.12 -2.72 9.84
C LYS A 27 0.91 -2.14 8.65
N ILE A 28 0.19 -1.60 7.67
CA ILE A 28 0.75 -1.00 6.46
C ILE A 28 0.62 0.53 6.53
N LYS A 29 1.68 1.25 6.15
CA LYS A 29 1.61 2.72 5.95
C LYS A 29 1.68 3.00 4.44
N PRO A 30 0.57 3.39 3.80
CA PRO A 30 0.60 3.76 2.39
C PRO A 30 1.01 5.23 2.18
N PHE A 31 1.42 5.53 0.96
CA PHE A 31 1.59 6.88 0.45
C PHE A 31 0.82 7.06 -0.87
N LEU A 32 0.40 8.32 -1.12
CA LEU A 32 -0.23 8.76 -2.35
C LEU A 32 0.60 9.91 -2.92
N LYS A 33 1.14 9.72 -4.13
CA LYS A 33 2.01 10.69 -4.81
C LYS A 33 1.69 10.72 -6.30
N VAL A 34 1.80 11.92 -6.89
CA VAL A 34 1.87 12.07 -8.34
C VAL A 34 3.35 12.00 -8.72
N LEU A 35 3.72 11.07 -9.59
CA LEU A 35 5.10 10.85 -10.04
C LEU A 35 5.20 10.96 -11.55
N ASN A 36 6.33 11.48 -12.01
CA ASN A 36 6.71 11.47 -13.43
C ASN A 36 7.10 10.04 -13.83
N TYR A 37 6.85 9.66 -15.09
CA TYR A 37 7.24 8.36 -15.65
C TYR A 37 8.75 8.14 -15.62
N ASN A 38 9.56 9.18 -15.80
CA ASN A 38 11.02 9.07 -15.69
C ASN A 38 11.50 8.63 -14.29
N HIS A 39 10.66 8.79 -13.26
CA HIS A 39 10.98 8.40 -11.88
C HIS A 39 10.37 7.04 -11.50
N LEU A 40 9.88 6.29 -12.49
CA LEU A 40 9.27 4.98 -12.30
C LEU A 40 10.07 3.93 -13.06
N MET A 41 10.46 2.86 -12.37
CA MET A 41 10.95 1.64 -13.01
C MET A 41 9.77 0.67 -13.13
N PRO A 42 9.31 0.33 -14.34
CA PRO A 42 8.22 -0.62 -14.51
C PRO A 42 8.66 -2.02 -14.11
N THR A 43 7.75 -2.80 -13.53
CA THR A 43 7.98 -4.21 -13.19
C THR A 43 6.98 -5.10 -13.93
N ARG A 44 7.32 -6.37 -14.11
CA ARG A 44 6.46 -7.36 -14.80
C ARG A 44 5.14 -7.64 -14.07
N TYR A 45 5.07 -7.35 -12.76
CA TYR A 45 3.92 -7.70 -11.93
C TYR A 45 2.84 -6.62 -11.99
N THR A 46 1.61 -7.02 -12.33
CA THR A 46 0.43 -6.15 -12.33
C THR A 46 -0.49 -6.51 -11.17
N PRO A 47 -0.76 -5.58 -10.22
CA PRO A 47 -1.70 -5.82 -9.13
C PRO A 47 -3.15 -5.62 -9.65
N SER A 48 -3.64 -6.57 -10.45
CA SER A 48 -4.95 -6.48 -11.13
C SER A 48 -6.15 -6.45 -10.18
N GLU A 49 -6.01 -6.95 -8.95
CA GLU A 49 -7.12 -7.10 -8.01
C GLU A 49 -7.36 -5.86 -7.11
N ILE A 50 -6.47 -4.87 -7.14
CA ILE A 50 -6.57 -3.69 -6.27
C ILE A 50 -7.19 -2.53 -7.04
N THR A 51 -8.50 -2.57 -7.27
CA THR A 51 -9.22 -1.49 -7.94
C THR A 51 -9.30 -0.26 -7.04
N PHE A 52 -8.61 0.82 -7.38
CA PHE A 52 -8.81 2.09 -6.67
C PHE A 52 -9.88 2.91 -7.39
N GLU A 53 -10.72 3.60 -6.64
CA GLU A 53 -11.56 4.65 -7.21
C GLU A 53 -10.66 5.72 -7.86
N LYS A 54 -11.13 6.30 -8.96
CA LYS A 54 -10.35 7.24 -9.76
C LYS A 54 -10.16 8.55 -8.97
N LEU A 55 -9.04 8.63 -8.28
CA LEU A 55 -8.64 9.82 -7.51
C LEU A 55 -8.15 10.93 -8.44
N SER A 56 -8.64 12.15 -8.26
CA SER A 56 -8.12 13.31 -8.97
C SER A 56 -6.82 13.81 -8.31
N PRO A 57 -5.79 14.21 -9.10
CA PRO A 57 -4.58 14.82 -8.55
C PRO A 57 -4.85 16.08 -7.71
N LYS A 58 -5.97 16.78 -7.96
CA LYS A 58 -6.35 17.99 -7.21
C LYS A 58 -6.66 17.68 -5.74
N ASP A 59 -7.29 16.53 -5.46
CA ASP A 59 -7.69 16.13 -4.11
C ASP A 59 -6.50 15.80 -3.19
N LEU A 60 -5.31 15.60 -3.76
CA LEU A 60 -4.08 15.37 -3.00
C LEU A 60 -3.42 16.64 -2.49
N LYS A 61 -3.83 17.83 -2.98
CA LYS A 61 -3.36 19.11 -2.44
C LYS A 61 -3.97 19.37 -1.06
N ASP A 62 -5.24 19.04 -0.88
CA ASP A 62 -5.94 19.22 0.39
C ASP A 62 -5.50 18.17 1.43
N PRO A 63 -4.97 18.58 2.61
CA PRO A 63 -4.43 17.64 3.59
C PRO A 63 -5.52 16.73 4.20
N THR A 64 -6.75 17.22 4.34
CA THR A 64 -7.89 16.48 4.87
C THR A 64 -8.28 15.33 3.94
N LYS A 65 -8.55 15.63 2.66
CA LYS A 65 -8.85 14.62 1.63
C LYS A 65 -7.71 13.63 1.47
N ARG A 66 -6.46 14.11 1.47
CA ARG A 66 -5.28 13.24 1.41
C ARG A 66 -5.21 12.25 2.57
N LYS A 67 -5.61 12.65 3.77
CA LYS A 67 -5.68 11.77 4.95
C LYS A 67 -6.78 10.72 4.79
N THR A 68 -7.95 11.11 4.29
CA THR A 68 -9.08 10.21 4.02
C THR A 68 -8.70 9.14 2.99
N HIS A 69 -8.13 9.54 1.85
CA HIS A 69 -7.69 8.59 0.84
C HIS A 69 -6.56 7.69 1.32
N ARG A 70 -5.60 8.22 2.09
CA ARG A 70 -4.55 7.38 2.70
C ARG A 70 -5.15 6.33 3.63
N PHE A 71 -6.21 6.67 4.35
CA PHE A 71 -6.92 5.72 5.21
C PHE A 71 -7.65 4.65 4.39
N GLN A 72 -8.39 5.03 3.34
CA GLN A 72 -9.05 4.09 2.43
C GLN A 72 -8.04 3.13 1.77
N THR A 73 -6.94 3.66 1.23
CA THR A 73 -5.85 2.85 0.65
C THR A 73 -5.26 1.88 1.67
N ARG A 74 -5.11 2.31 2.93
CA ARG A 74 -4.58 1.46 3.99
C ARG A 74 -5.50 0.28 4.26
N VAL A 75 -6.80 0.51 4.40
CA VAL A 75 -7.78 -0.55 4.65
C VAL A 75 -7.76 -1.57 3.51
N LYS A 76 -7.72 -1.10 2.25
CA LYS A 76 -7.70 -1.97 1.08
C LYS A 76 -6.42 -2.81 0.98
N PHE A 77 -5.25 -2.21 1.25
CA PHE A 77 -3.99 -2.95 1.33
C PHE A 77 -3.96 -3.95 2.49
N GLU A 78 -4.48 -3.59 3.66
CA GLU A 78 -4.56 -4.52 4.79
C GLU A 78 -5.52 -5.70 4.52
N SER A 79 -6.61 -5.51 3.77
CA SER A 79 -7.49 -6.61 3.33
C SER A 79 -6.77 -7.54 2.36
N SER A 80 -6.20 -6.99 1.29
CA SER A 80 -5.49 -7.76 0.27
C SER A 80 -4.31 -8.56 0.86
N TYR A 81 -3.56 -7.97 1.81
CA TYR A 81 -2.48 -8.66 2.51
C TYR A 81 -2.99 -9.86 3.33
N LYS A 82 -4.13 -9.73 4.01
CA LYS A 82 -4.73 -10.82 4.79
C LYS A 82 -5.28 -11.94 3.92
N GLU A 83 -5.82 -11.59 2.75
CA GLU A 83 -6.26 -12.55 1.72
C GLU A 83 -5.07 -13.29 1.08
N GLY A 84 -3.83 -12.81 1.27
CA GLY A 84 -2.63 -13.45 0.73
C GLY A 84 -2.44 -13.24 -0.78
N LYS A 85 -3.20 -12.30 -1.36
CA LYS A 85 -3.13 -11.89 -2.76
C LYS A 85 -1.89 -11.01 -3.00
N ASN A 86 -1.35 -11.04 -4.21
CA ASN A 86 -0.23 -10.19 -4.65
C ASN A 86 0.97 -10.17 -3.68
N LYS A 87 1.43 -11.35 -3.24
CA LYS A 87 2.49 -11.50 -2.21
C LYS A 87 3.75 -10.68 -2.52
N TRP A 88 4.14 -10.61 -3.79
CA TRP A 88 5.31 -9.84 -4.24
C TRP A 88 5.22 -8.36 -3.87
N PHE A 89 4.03 -7.75 -4.01
CA PHE A 89 3.82 -6.33 -3.71
C PHE A 89 4.02 -5.99 -2.23
N PHE A 90 3.73 -6.93 -1.33
CA PHE A 90 3.90 -6.73 0.11
C PHE A 90 5.29 -7.12 0.64
N GLN A 91 6.16 -7.62 -0.23
CA GLN A 91 7.55 -7.92 0.12
C GLN A 91 8.41 -6.66 -0.03
N LYS A 92 9.19 -6.35 1.01
CA LYS A 92 10.15 -5.26 0.94
C LYS A 92 11.29 -5.65 -0.02
N LEU A 93 11.48 -4.87 -1.09
CA LEU A 93 12.69 -4.95 -1.91
C LEU A 93 13.89 -4.49 -1.09
N ARG A 94 14.93 -5.32 -1.01
CA ARG A 94 16.18 -5.01 -0.32
C ARG A 94 17.20 -4.64 -1.40
N PHE A 95 17.65 -3.40 -1.33
CA PHE A 95 18.80 -2.87 -2.04
C PHE A 95 19.78 -2.36 -0.99
#